data_AF-A0A413Q438-F1
#
_entry.id   AF-A0A413Q438-F1
#
_cell.length_a   1.000
_cell.length_b   1.000
_cell.length_c   1.000
_cell.angle_alpha   90.00
_cell.angle_beta   90.00
_cell.angle_gamma   90.00
#
_symmetry.space_group_name_H-M   'P 1'
#
loop_
_entity.id
_entity.type
_entity.pdbx_description
1 polymer ?
#
loop_
_entity_poly.entity_id
_entity_poly.type
_entity_poly.pdbx_seq_one_letter_code
_entity_poly.pdbx_strand_id
1 'polypeptide(L)'
;MNNNFDFQFGMYAPATDSIIINTGENSVLIIRCKECNSSVTFDDPIDVVYLFRLAKETPLLYAELAMKENGLQDYVDAMNEFN
;
A
#
# COMPACT_ATOMS: atom_id res chain seq x y z
N MET A 1 8.49 -1.07 14.65
CA MET A 1 8.24 -2.53 14.72
C MET A 1 8.93 -3.17 13.52
N ASN A 2 9.87 -4.10 13.73
CA ASN A 2 10.45 -4.89 12.62
C ASN A 2 9.50 -6.02 12.29
N ASN A 3 8.55 -5.73 11.42
CA ASN A 3 7.56 -6.69 10.97
C ASN A 3 8.08 -7.33 9.68
N ASN A 4 9.03 -8.26 9.82
CA ASN A 4 9.45 -9.10 8.71
C ASN A 4 8.35 -10.14 8.44
N PHE A 5 7.24 -9.69 7.88
CA PHE A 5 6.23 -10.59 7.36
C PHE A 5 6.82 -11.21 6.08
N ASP A 6 7.10 -12.51 6.12
CA ASP A 6 7.37 -13.30 4.92
C ASP A 6 6.07 -13.41 4.11
N PHE A 7 5.69 -12.31 3.46
CA PHE A 7 4.51 -12.25 2.61
C PHE A 7 4.78 -13.11 1.37
N GLN A 8 4.18 -14.30 1.32
CA GLN A 8 4.34 -15.19 0.17
C GLN A 8 3.55 -14.69 -1.05
N PHE A 9 2.41 -14.04 -0.83
CA PHE A 9 1.57 -13.54 -1.90
C PHE A 9 0.65 -12.43 -1.41
N GLY A 10 0.46 -11.40 -2.25
CA GLY A 10 -0.50 -10.33 -2.05
C GLY A 10 -1.17 -9.94 -3.35
N MET A 11 -2.44 -9.57 -3.28
CA MET A 11 -3.26 -9.19 -4.42
C MET A 11 -4.11 -7.97 -4.08
N TYR A 12 -4.25 -7.04 -5.02
CA TYR A 12 -5.26 -5.99 -4.94
C TYR A 12 -6.63 -6.54 -5.30
N ALA A 13 -7.61 -6.31 -4.42
CA ALA A 13 -9.02 -6.65 -4.59
C ALA A 13 -9.82 -5.38 -4.92
N PRO A 14 -10.18 -5.13 -6.19
CA PRO A 14 -10.82 -3.88 -6.60
C PRO A 14 -12.21 -3.67 -6.00
N ALA A 15 -12.96 -4.75 -5.75
CA ALA A 15 -14.33 -4.67 -5.23
C ALA A 15 -14.42 -4.07 -3.82
N THR A 16 -13.35 -4.21 -3.03
CA THR A 16 -13.28 -3.72 -1.65
C THR A 16 -12.22 -2.65 -1.45
N ASP A 17 -11.49 -2.28 -2.52
CA ASP A 17 -10.32 -1.41 -2.47
C ASP A 17 -9.34 -1.82 -1.36
N SER A 18 -8.83 -3.05 -1.45
CA SER A 18 -7.98 -3.64 -0.40
C SER A 18 -6.83 -4.46 -0.97
N ILE A 19 -5.71 -4.51 -0.25
CA ILE A 19 -4.71 -5.56 -0.45
C ILE A 19 -5.07 -6.76 0.42
N ILE A 20 -5.20 -7.92 -0.22
CA ILE A 20 -5.36 -9.22 0.44
C ILE A 20 -4.01 -9.91 0.43
N ILE A 21 -3.50 -10.28 1.59
CA ILE A 21 -2.18 -10.89 1.76
C ILE A 21 -2.35 -12.24 2.44
N ASN A 22 -1.78 -13.29 1.85
CA ASN A 22 -1.68 -14.58 2.51
C ASN A 22 -0.43 -14.59 3.39
N THR A 23 -0.64 -14.65 4.70
CA THR A 23 0.44 -14.63 5.70
C THR A 23 0.93 -16.05 6.07
N GLY A 24 0.46 -17.08 5.36
CA GLY A 24 0.66 -18.48 5.74
C GLY A 24 -0.32 -18.93 6.83
N GLU A 25 -0.21 -20.19 7.26
CA GLU A 25 -0.96 -20.72 8.41
C GLU A 25 -2.50 -20.56 8.34
N ASN A 26 -3.08 -20.59 7.13
CA ASN A 26 -4.50 -20.33 6.88
C ASN A 26 -4.98 -18.94 7.37
N SER A 27 -4.07 -17.97 7.46
CA SER A 27 -4.37 -16.61 7.87
C SER A 27 -4.26 -15.63 6.68
N VAL A 28 -5.11 -14.60 6.72
CA VAL A 28 -5.16 -13.56 5.70
C VAL A 28 -5.11 -12.20 6.39
N LEU A 29 -4.20 -11.34 5.93
CA LEU A 29 -4.18 -9.93 6.29
C LEU A 29 -4.89 -9.13 5.20
N ILE A 30 -5.82 -8.26 5.60
CA ILE A 30 -6.55 -7.38 4.69
C ILE A 30 -6.19 -5.94 5.04
N ILE A 31 -5.55 -5.25 4.11
CA ILE A 31 -5.21 -3.82 4.23
C ILE A 31 -6.20 -3.04 3.38
N ARG A 32 -6.97 -2.15 4.00
CA ARG A 32 -7.95 -1.31 3.29
C ARG A 32 -7.25 -0.07 2.75
N CYS A 33 -7.11 0.01 1.43
CA CYS A 33 -6.34 1.06 0.78
C CYS A 33 -6.90 2.45 1.11
N LYS A 34 -8.22 2.62 1.12
CA LYS A 34 -8.86 3.87 1.54
C LYS A 34 -8.45 4.35 2.94
N GLU A 35 -8.32 3.44 3.91
CA GLU A 35 -7.94 3.80 5.29
C GLU A 35 -6.47 4.20 5.35
N CYS A 36 -5.58 3.45 4.70
CA CYS A 36 -4.16 3.78 4.63
C CYS A 36 -3.88 5.06 3.82
N ASN A 37 -4.56 5.26 2.69
CA ASN A 37 -4.42 6.46 1.87
C ASN A 37 -4.92 7.72 2.60
N SER A 38 -5.81 7.57 3.59
CA SER A 38 -6.32 8.72 4.36
C SER A 38 -5.28 9.37 5.27
N SER A 39 -4.16 8.70 5.54
CA SER A 39 -3.04 9.27 6.28
C SER A 39 -2.02 9.99 5.39
N VAL A 40 -2.21 10.00 4.06
CA VAL A 40 -1.31 10.62 3.10
C VAL A 40 -1.84 12.00 2.72
N THR A 41 -0.96 12.99 2.75
CA THR A 41 -1.24 14.33 2.22
C THR A 41 -0.89 14.33 0.75
N PHE A 42 -1.86 14.73 -0.08
CA PHE A 42 -1.71 14.88 -1.52
C PHE A 42 -1.63 16.36 -1.86
N ASP A 43 -0.56 16.78 -2.52
CA ASP A 43 -0.36 18.17 -2.95
C ASP A 43 -1.01 18.44 -4.31
N ASP A 44 -1.06 17.42 -5.18
CA ASP A 44 -1.77 17.43 -6.46
C ASP A 44 -2.81 16.29 -6.55
N PRO A 45 -3.97 16.50 -7.21
CA PRO A 45 -4.93 15.43 -7.50
C PRO A 45 -4.33 14.18 -8.18
N ILE A 46 -3.21 14.30 -8.89
CA ILE A 46 -2.52 13.18 -9.55
C ILE A 46 -1.79 12.29 -8.54
N ASP A 47 -1.43 12.79 -7.36
CA ASP A 47 -0.64 12.05 -6.37
C ASP A 47 -1.33 10.76 -5.89
N VAL A 48 -2.66 10.80 -5.81
CA VAL A 48 -3.48 9.63 -5.45
C VAL A 48 -3.33 8.49 -6.47
N VAL A 49 -3.01 8.81 -7.73
CA VAL A 49 -2.80 7.83 -8.80
C VAL A 49 -1.56 6.99 -8.54
N TYR A 50 -0.51 7.54 -7.91
CA TYR A 50 0.68 6.76 -7.55
C TYR A 50 0.33 5.64 -6.59
N LEU A 51 -0.48 5.91 -5.57
CA LEU A 51 -0.91 4.90 -4.60
C LEU A 51 -1.84 3.85 -5.21
N PHE A 52 -2.77 4.28 -6.08
CA PHE A 52 -3.61 3.33 -6.81
C PHE A 52 -2.79 2.41 -7.72
N ARG A 53 -1.80 2.97 -8.42
CA ARG A 53 -0.88 2.21 -9.27
C ARG A 53 -0.03 1.25 -8.44
N LEU A 54 0.53 1.72 -7.34
CA LEU A 54 1.32 0.92 -6.40
C LEU A 54 0.51 -0.27 -5.86
N ALA A 55 -0.73 -0.04 -5.41
CA ALA A 55 -1.60 -1.12 -4.95
C ALA A 55 -1.86 -2.17 -6.04
N LYS A 56 -2.11 -1.72 -7.28
CA LYS A 56 -2.46 -2.60 -8.40
C LYS A 56 -1.27 -3.38 -8.97
N GLU A 57 -0.12 -2.72 -9.13
CA GLU A 57 1.07 -3.28 -9.80
C GLU A 57 1.98 -4.02 -8.83
N THR A 58 2.13 -3.53 -7.60
CA THR A 58 3.01 -4.09 -6.58
C THR A 58 2.33 -4.13 -5.20
N PRO A 59 1.22 -4.89 -5.05
CA PRO A 59 0.39 -4.91 -3.84
C PRO A 59 1.16 -5.20 -2.55
N LEU A 60 2.20 -6.04 -2.61
CA LEU A 60 3.05 -6.32 -1.44
C LEU A 60 3.92 -5.11 -1.04
N LEU A 61 4.40 -4.33 -2.00
CA LEU A 61 5.14 -3.11 -1.70
C LEU A 61 4.21 -2.05 -1.10
N TYR A 62 2.99 -1.90 -1.64
CA TYR A 62 1.96 -1.06 -1.02
C TYR A 62 1.73 -1.47 0.45
N ALA A 63 1.55 -2.76 0.70
CA ALA A 63 1.33 -3.29 2.04
C ALA A 63 2.51 -3.00 2.98
N GLU A 64 3.74 -3.26 2.54
CA GLU A 64 4.94 -3.01 3.32
C GLU A 64 5.05 -1.52 3.71
N LEU A 65 4.80 -0.61 2.76
CA LEU A 65 4.84 0.83 2.98
C LEU A 65 3.69 1.31 3.87
N ALA A 66 2.48 0.76 3.71
CA ALA A 66 1.33 1.05 4.56
C ALA A 66 1.53 0.63 6.03
N MET A 67 2.44 -0.31 6.28
CA MET A 67 2.79 -0.78 7.64
C MET A 67 4.00 -0.05 8.24
N LYS A 68 4.70 0.76 7.44
CA LYS A 68 5.80 1.62 7.91
C LYS A 68 5.24 3.00 8.30
N GLU A 69 5.82 3.57 9.35
CA GLU A 69 5.56 4.98 9.67
C GLU A 69 5.95 5.85 8.47
N ASN A 70 5.03 6.71 8.02
CA ASN A 70 5.14 7.57 6.83
C ASN A 70 5.41 6.85 5.50
N GLY A 71 5.41 5.52 5.43
CA GLY A 71 5.91 4.81 4.23
C GLY A 71 5.16 5.14 2.94
N LEU A 72 3.85 5.35 3.00
CA LEU A 72 3.07 5.79 1.83
C LEU A 72 3.27 7.27 1.49
N GLN A 73 3.51 8.13 2.49
CA GLN A 73 3.84 9.54 2.27
C GLN A 73 5.19 9.66 1.58
N ASP A 74 6.21 9.01 2.13
CA ASP A 74 7.58 8.99 1.57
C ASP A 74 7.59 8.50 0.12
N TYR A 75 6.73 7.52 -0.21
CA TYR A 75 6.58 7.04 -1.58
C TYR A 75 5.97 8.10 -2.50
N VAL A 76 4.90 8.78 -2.08
CA VAL A 76 4.27 9.85 -2.87
C VAL A 76 5.25 11.00 -3.08
N ASP A 77 5.94 11.44 -2.02
CA ASP A 77 6.93 12.51 -2.08
C ASP A 77 8.05 12.15 -3.08
N ALA A 78 8.57 10.91 -3.02
CA ALA A 78 9.56 10.44 -3.97
C ALA A 78 9.04 10.39 -5.40
N MET A 79 7.80 9.95 -5.64
CA MET A 79 7.20 9.95 -6.98
C MET A 79 7.03 11.37 -7.53
N ASN A 80 6.73 12.35 -6.67
CA ASN A 80 6.64 13.75 -7.05
C ASN A 80 7.99 14.36 -7.45
N GLU A 81 9.11 13.89 -6.92
CA GLU A 81 10.44 14.33 -7.37
C GLU A 81 10.78 13.90 -8.82
N PHE A 82 10.11 12.85 -9.34
CA PHE A 82 10.34 12.32 -10.68
C PHE A 82 9.37 12.83 -11.76
N ASN A 83 8.33 13.59 -11.39
CA ASN A 83 7.34 14.15 -12.32
C ASN A 83 7.57 15.65 -12.56
#